data_AF-A0A538TD73-F1
#
_entry.id   AF-A0A538TD73-F1
#
_cell.length_a   1.000
_cell.length_b   1.000
_cell.length_c   1.000
_cell.angle_alpha   90.00
_cell.angle_beta   90.00
_cell.angle_gamma   90.00
#
_symmetry.space_group_name_H-M   'P 1'
#
loop_
_entity.id
_entity.type
_entity.pdbx_description
1 polymer ?
#
loop_
_entity_poly.entity_id
_entity_poly.type
_entity_poly.pdbx_seq_one_letter_code
_entity_poly.pdbx_strand_id
1 'polypeptide(L)'
;MQALSVARLFEDQRQELQLEPLTESLASRREIIVSDIHRPGMALMGFVENFLPERIQIIAQTELTYLATLDPEEVRAAIDRLFKFEMPLIVVCKALEVPPYLVACANRSQVPVLRTPQSTTPFIHSLTSYLDHRFAPEVTVHGSLVDVYGCGLLFTGRSAIGKSETALDLVERGHRLVADDVVTITKRHGDVLIGTGNQLLRHHMEIRGLGIIDVQAIFGIRAIRLQKRVEVEVNLREWSAEEDYERVGLDERKTAYLGVEIPLVQVPITPGKNITVIAEVISLNYLVKVTGGYSPAERLNQHLIELMKRKSAARAGRARVRRGRGGRGAVERGFVARGAGAGDRPQGRGMDRRRSGAHRLLGRFLSRLWRGGGPRPRRRDRGDRAQSADADRLPPQPRRIAAPRAGRAPVAEGQGQHPTPRRPAGMSWVLERVDDRLVHGQVVLAWGARLHPRRIWVVDDAASPWERDLLKGAAPGIEVKVVTVDEVAAGYAAERDAKGGAFLLLRDLQTALRVVEAGATIRALNLGGLHYAPGKTKVNEYIYLDAADRALARRLRERGVSLEVQDVPSSRPQPLAALDPETATP
;
A
#
# COMPACT_ATOMS: atom_id res chain seq x y z
N MET A 1 16.85 22.27 19.82
CA MET A 1 18.01 21.78 19.05
C MET A 1 18.93 21.09 20.04
N GLN A 2 19.31 19.83 19.77
CA GLN A 2 20.38 19.21 20.55
C GLN A 2 21.69 19.91 20.16
N ALA A 3 22.46 20.36 21.14
CA ALA A 3 23.79 20.91 20.92
C ALA A 3 24.83 19.85 21.28
N LEU A 4 25.96 19.85 20.57
CA LEU A 4 27.05 18.88 20.75
C LEU A 4 28.34 19.61 21.13
N SER A 5 28.93 19.21 22.25
CA SER A 5 30.24 19.71 22.65
C SER A 5 31.35 19.04 21.84
N VAL A 6 32.45 19.76 21.62
CA VAL A 6 33.62 19.23 20.90
C VAL A 6 34.26 18.06 21.64
N ALA A 7 34.32 18.12 22.98
CA ALA A 7 34.81 17.02 23.80
C ALA A 7 33.99 15.75 23.55
N ARG A 8 32.66 15.86 23.45
CA ARG A 8 31.79 14.71 23.18
C ARG A 8 31.98 14.17 21.76
N LEU A 9 32.08 15.04 20.76
CA LEU A 9 32.42 14.64 19.39
C LEU A 9 33.75 13.86 19.35
N PHE A 10 34.75 14.36 20.07
CA PHE A 10 36.04 13.69 20.16
C PHE A 10 35.90 12.32 20.82
N GLU A 11 35.22 12.20 21.96
CA GLU A 11 34.98 10.90 22.61
C GLU A 11 34.26 9.90 21.69
N ASP A 12 33.20 10.32 21.02
CA ASP A 12 32.35 9.45 20.20
C ASP A 12 33.04 9.01 18.89
N GLN A 13 33.96 9.82 18.34
CA GLN A 13 34.48 9.65 16.98
C GLN A 13 36.00 9.62 16.87
N ARG A 14 36.75 9.66 17.98
CA ARG A 14 38.23 9.66 17.98
C ARG A 14 38.83 8.53 17.16
N GLN A 15 38.35 7.30 17.34
CA GLN A 15 38.92 6.12 16.67
C GLN A 15 38.53 6.06 15.19
N GLU A 16 37.25 6.29 14.88
CA GLU A 16 36.69 6.19 13.53
C GLU A 16 37.22 7.30 12.61
N LEU A 17 37.28 8.54 13.10
CA LEU A 17 37.79 9.70 12.36
C LEU A 17 39.29 9.94 12.55
N GLN A 18 39.96 9.14 13.39
CA GLN A 18 41.39 9.23 13.70
C GLN A 18 41.79 10.64 14.16
N LEU A 19 41.03 11.17 15.12
CA LEU A 19 41.19 12.54 15.60
C LEU A 19 42.30 12.64 16.64
N GLU A 20 43.13 13.67 16.50
CA GLU A 20 44.19 14.04 17.42
C GLU A 20 44.05 15.53 17.80
N PRO A 21 44.06 15.89 19.09
CA PRO A 21 44.02 17.28 19.49
C PRO A 21 45.36 17.97 19.25
N LEU A 22 45.32 19.15 18.64
CA LEU A 22 46.47 20.05 18.51
C LEU A 22 46.47 21.17 19.56
N THR A 23 45.29 21.48 20.12
CA THR A 23 45.12 22.44 21.21
C THR A 23 45.22 21.77 22.58
N GLU A 24 45.55 22.55 23.60
CA GLU A 24 45.70 22.05 24.98
C GLU A 24 44.35 21.67 25.61
N SER A 25 43.27 22.30 25.14
CA SER A 25 41.91 22.07 25.61
C SER A 25 40.96 21.79 24.45
N LEU A 26 39.97 20.94 24.72
CA LEU A 26 38.82 20.69 23.85
C LEU A 26 37.59 21.51 24.27
N ALA A 27 37.72 22.37 25.29
CA ALA A 27 36.67 23.30 25.66
C ALA A 27 36.53 24.35 24.54
N SER A 28 35.32 24.45 24.00
CA SER A 28 34.96 25.47 23.01
C SER A 28 33.97 26.45 23.61
N ARG A 29 34.07 27.72 23.22
CA ARG A 29 33.06 28.75 23.56
C ARG A 29 31.73 28.52 22.86
N ARG A 30 31.74 27.78 21.75
CA ARG A 30 30.57 27.54 20.92
C ARG A 30 30.34 26.05 20.75
N GLU A 31 29.11 25.63 20.97
CA GLU A 31 28.70 24.26 20.71
C GLU A 31 28.38 24.05 19.23
N ILE A 32 28.52 22.81 18.77
CA ILE A 32 28.14 22.41 17.42
C ILE A 32 26.62 22.23 17.41
N ILE A 33 25.94 23.00 16.55
CA ILE A 33 24.47 23.03 16.44
C ILE A 33 23.97 22.74 15.02
N VAL A 34 24.88 22.67 14.05
CA VAL A 34 24.61 22.41 12.63
C VAL A 34 25.51 21.27 12.13
N SER A 35 25.00 20.45 11.20
CA SER A 35 25.78 19.38 10.57
C SER A 35 26.60 19.83 9.36
N ASP A 36 26.26 21.00 8.81
CA ASP A 36 27.00 21.62 7.73
C ASP A 36 28.43 21.98 8.16
N ILE A 37 29.35 21.78 7.23
CA ILE A 37 30.76 22.14 7.37
C ILE A 37 31.09 23.35 6.49
N HIS A 38 32.21 23.98 6.78
CA HIS A 38 32.70 25.11 6.00
C HIS A 38 34.21 25.02 5.78
N ARG A 39 34.68 25.50 4.63
CA ARG A 39 36.11 25.59 4.29
C ARG A 39 36.51 27.07 4.21
N PRO A 40 37.40 27.56 5.08
CA PRO A 40 37.65 28.99 5.23
C PRO A 40 38.58 29.59 4.17
N GLY A 41 38.68 29.00 2.97
CA GLY A 41 39.62 29.46 1.93
C GLY A 41 39.47 30.94 1.56
N MET A 42 38.23 31.39 1.29
CA MET A 42 37.94 32.79 0.97
C MET A 42 38.17 33.74 2.17
N ALA A 43 37.87 33.29 3.39
CA ALA A 43 38.08 34.06 4.60
C ALA A 43 39.58 34.31 4.86
N LEU A 44 40.41 33.29 4.62
CA LEU A 44 41.87 33.40 4.66
C LEU A 44 42.41 34.37 3.59
N MET A 45 41.72 34.52 2.46
CA MET A 45 42.05 35.50 1.41
C MET A 45 41.51 36.92 1.66
N GLY A 46 40.65 37.10 2.68
CA GLY A 46 40.16 38.40 3.12
C GLY A 46 38.69 38.69 2.80
N PHE A 47 37.99 37.77 2.13
CA PHE A 47 36.56 37.89 1.85
C PHE A 47 35.74 37.19 2.94
N VAL A 48 35.09 37.97 3.82
CA VAL A 48 34.40 37.47 5.03
C VAL A 48 32.88 37.69 5.03
N GLU A 49 32.30 38.34 4.01
CA GLU A 49 30.87 38.72 3.98
C GLU A 49 29.91 37.54 4.13
N ASN A 50 30.29 36.36 3.62
CA ASN A 50 29.51 35.12 3.71
C ASN A 50 30.20 34.04 4.56
N PHE A 51 31.05 34.44 5.51
CA PHE A 51 31.68 33.49 6.42
C PHE A 51 30.63 32.90 7.37
N LEU A 52 30.63 31.57 7.53
CA LEU A 52 29.67 30.82 8.34
C LEU A 52 30.38 30.24 9.57
N PRO A 53 30.62 31.06 10.62
CA PRO A 53 31.43 30.68 11.77
C PRO A 53 30.77 29.63 12.68
N GLU A 54 29.46 29.48 12.63
CA GLU A 54 28.71 28.47 13.38
C GLU A 54 28.99 27.03 12.93
N ARG A 55 29.61 26.84 11.75
CA ARG A 55 29.94 25.54 11.17
C ARG A 55 31.32 25.08 11.62
N ILE A 56 31.55 23.77 11.57
CA ILE A 56 32.90 23.21 11.74
C ILE A 56 33.77 23.65 10.56
N GLN A 57 34.96 24.18 10.85
CA GLN A 57 35.87 24.69 9.83
C GLN A 57 36.89 23.61 9.43
N ILE A 58 36.99 23.31 8.14
CA ILE A 58 37.93 22.33 7.61
C ILE A 58 39.10 23.04 6.93
N ILE A 59 40.29 22.87 7.49
CA ILE A 59 41.56 23.29 6.88
C ILE A 59 42.16 22.08 6.17
N ALA A 60 42.32 22.20 4.85
CA ALA A 60 42.91 21.17 4.04
C ALA A 60 44.13 21.72 3.29
N GLN A 61 44.61 20.93 2.33
CA GLN A 61 45.78 21.26 1.54
C GLN A 61 45.66 22.60 0.82
N THR A 62 44.49 22.93 0.25
CA THR A 62 44.29 24.19 -0.48
C THR A 62 44.53 25.41 0.42
N GLU A 63 43.96 25.39 1.62
CA GLU A 63 44.07 26.47 2.60
C GLU A 63 45.50 26.63 3.10
N LEU A 64 46.18 25.52 3.41
CA LEU A 64 47.57 25.54 3.89
C LEU A 64 48.58 25.88 2.79
N THR A 65 48.36 25.42 1.56
CA THR A 65 49.20 25.79 0.42
C THR A 65 49.09 27.29 0.13
N TYR A 66 47.89 27.87 0.21
CA TYR A 66 47.72 29.32 0.12
C TYR A 66 48.51 30.05 1.21
N LEU A 67 48.36 29.65 2.48
CA LEU A 67 49.14 30.25 3.58
C LEU A 67 50.65 30.13 3.37
N ALA A 68 51.13 29.03 2.78
CA ALA A 68 52.54 28.84 2.47
C ALA A 68 53.07 29.75 1.34
N THR A 69 52.20 30.39 0.56
CA THR A 69 52.59 31.38 -0.47
C THR A 69 52.73 32.81 0.06
N LEU A 70 52.30 33.05 1.30
CA LEU A 70 52.28 34.38 1.92
C LEU A 70 53.52 34.61 2.79
N ASP A 71 53.88 35.88 2.98
CA ASP A 71 54.91 36.27 3.93
C ASP A 71 54.44 36.05 5.39
N PRO A 72 55.35 35.86 6.37
CA PRO A 72 54.96 35.56 7.76
C PRO A 72 53.98 36.55 8.41
N GLU A 73 54.08 37.85 8.08
CA GLU A 73 53.16 38.88 8.58
C GLU A 73 51.77 38.76 7.94
N GLU A 74 51.69 38.40 6.66
CA GLU A 74 50.43 38.17 5.95
C GLU A 74 49.73 36.89 6.42
N VAL A 75 50.49 35.83 6.72
CA VAL A 75 49.98 34.60 7.34
C VAL A 75 49.32 34.90 8.68
N ARG A 76 49.97 35.71 9.52
CA ARG A 76 49.41 36.15 10.80
C ARG A 76 48.12 36.94 10.58
N ALA A 77 48.12 37.90 9.67
CA ALA A 77 46.93 38.68 9.35
C ALA A 77 45.77 37.82 8.81
N ALA A 78 46.05 36.79 8.02
CA ALA A 78 45.04 35.85 7.52
C ALA A 78 44.45 34.99 8.65
N ILE A 79 45.29 34.49 9.55
CA ILE A 79 44.86 33.72 10.72
C ILE A 79 44.05 34.61 11.67
N ASP A 80 44.50 35.83 11.95
CA ASP A 80 43.79 36.77 12.82
C ASP A 80 42.41 37.10 12.27
N ARG A 81 42.27 37.24 10.94
CA ARG A 81 40.97 37.43 10.28
C ARG A 81 40.01 36.26 10.55
N LEU A 82 40.50 35.03 10.56
CA LEU A 82 39.69 33.85 10.87
C LEU A 82 39.23 33.84 12.34
N PHE A 83 40.12 34.17 13.27
CA PHE A 83 39.84 34.19 14.71
C PHE A 83 39.08 35.43 15.21
N LYS A 84 38.73 36.38 14.32
CA LYS A 84 37.74 37.43 14.63
C LYS A 84 36.34 36.86 14.89
N PHE A 85 36.08 35.63 14.43
CA PHE A 85 34.79 34.97 14.56
C PHE A 85 34.85 33.82 15.58
N GLU A 86 33.77 33.64 16.33
CA GLU A 86 33.64 32.51 17.26
C GLU A 86 33.18 31.25 16.54
N MET A 87 34.06 30.25 16.50
CA MET A 87 33.87 28.98 15.79
C MET A 87 33.83 27.82 16.79
N PRO A 88 33.03 26.77 16.55
CA PRO A 88 32.95 25.64 17.47
C PRO A 88 34.21 24.78 17.42
N LEU A 89 34.77 24.51 16.23
CA LEU A 89 35.85 23.56 16.00
C LEU A 89 36.55 23.82 14.65
N ILE A 90 37.87 23.68 14.63
CA ILE A 90 38.68 23.59 13.40
C ILE A 90 39.23 22.15 13.27
N VAL A 91 39.14 21.56 12.08
CA VAL A 91 39.74 20.27 11.77
C VAL A 91 40.72 20.38 10.61
N VAL A 92 41.91 19.80 10.79
CA VAL A 92 42.99 19.74 9.80
C VAL A 92 43.07 18.34 9.20
N CYS A 93 42.87 18.23 7.88
CA CYS A 93 42.89 16.95 7.19
C CYS A 93 44.29 16.57 6.66
N LYS A 94 44.47 15.30 6.28
CA LYS A 94 45.68 14.72 5.66
C LYS A 94 46.96 14.81 6.52
N ALA A 95 46.82 14.86 7.84
CA ALA A 95 47.93 14.99 8.80
C ALA A 95 48.88 16.16 8.47
N LEU A 96 48.35 17.23 7.87
CA LEU A 96 49.15 18.37 7.48
C LEU A 96 49.64 19.13 8.70
N GLU A 97 50.85 19.67 8.59
CA GLU A 97 51.38 20.60 9.58
C GLU A 97 50.68 21.96 9.45
N VAL A 98 50.34 22.55 10.59
CA VAL A 98 49.73 23.87 10.66
C VAL A 98 50.72 24.89 11.20
N PRO A 99 50.64 26.17 10.78
CA PRO A 99 51.46 27.22 11.35
C PRO A 99 51.30 27.26 12.88
N PRO A 100 52.39 27.30 13.67
CA PRO A 100 52.30 27.35 15.15
C PRO A 100 51.46 28.53 15.65
N TYR A 101 51.45 29.63 14.90
CA TYR A 101 50.63 30.81 15.18
C TYR A 101 49.12 30.49 15.18
N LEU A 102 48.66 29.56 14.34
CA LEU A 102 47.25 29.12 14.30
C LEU A 102 46.87 28.44 15.62
N VAL A 103 47.72 27.53 16.12
CA VAL A 103 47.48 26.81 17.38
C VAL A 103 47.51 27.77 18.57
N ALA A 104 48.44 28.74 18.58
CA ALA A 104 48.48 29.77 19.61
C ALA A 104 47.21 30.64 19.64
N CYS A 105 46.71 31.06 18.47
CA CYS A 105 45.45 31.80 18.36
C CYS A 105 44.24 30.97 18.77
N ALA A 106 44.23 29.69 18.42
CA ALA A 106 43.20 28.73 18.80
C ALA A 106 43.10 28.54 20.33
N ASN A 107 44.23 28.32 21.01
CA ASN A 107 44.27 28.22 22.46
C ASN A 107 43.78 29.52 23.14
N ARG A 108 44.25 30.69 22.67
CA ARG A 108 43.83 32.00 23.20
C ARG A 108 42.34 32.28 23.02
N SER A 109 41.79 31.86 21.88
CA SER A 109 40.38 32.10 21.53
C SER A 109 39.44 30.98 22.00
N GLN A 110 39.99 29.94 22.64
CA GLN A 110 39.26 28.74 23.06
C GLN A 110 38.48 28.08 21.92
N VAL A 111 39.14 27.90 20.78
CA VAL A 111 38.63 27.16 19.64
C VAL A 111 39.47 25.88 19.51
N PRO A 112 38.91 24.70 19.76
CA PRO A 112 39.65 23.46 19.61
C PRO A 112 40.12 23.24 18.17
N VAL A 113 41.34 22.72 18.02
CA VAL A 113 41.87 22.28 16.73
C VAL A 113 42.16 20.80 16.80
N LEU A 114 41.53 20.03 15.90
CA LEU A 114 41.77 18.60 15.74
C LEU A 114 42.50 18.35 14.42
N ARG A 115 43.31 17.29 14.39
CA ARG A 115 44.01 16.78 13.21
C ARG A 115 43.52 15.38 12.90
N THR A 116 43.42 15.06 11.61
CA THR A 116 43.16 13.71 11.12
C THR A 116 44.09 13.39 9.94
N PRO A 117 44.64 12.17 9.85
CA PRO A 117 45.37 11.69 8.68
C PRO A 117 44.44 11.42 7.48
N GLN A 118 43.11 11.39 7.68
CA GLN A 118 42.17 11.10 6.60
C GLN A 118 42.19 12.18 5.51
N SER A 119 41.91 11.76 4.29
CA SER A 119 41.69 12.68 3.18
C SER A 119 40.41 13.50 3.39
N THR A 120 40.39 14.73 2.86
CA THR A 120 39.32 15.71 3.08
C THR A 120 37.93 15.20 2.72
N THR A 121 37.74 14.64 1.51
CA THR A 121 36.41 14.18 1.06
C THR A 121 35.86 13.03 1.91
N PRO A 122 36.60 11.92 2.16
CA PRO A 122 36.15 10.87 3.07
C PRO A 122 35.84 11.37 4.49
N PHE A 123 36.72 12.21 5.05
CA PHE A 123 36.53 12.76 6.39
C PHE A 123 35.23 13.56 6.50
N ILE A 124 34.99 14.45 5.53
CA ILE A 124 33.77 15.26 5.46
C ILE A 124 32.54 14.37 5.41
N HIS A 125 32.52 13.33 4.55
CA HIS A 125 31.39 12.42 4.47
C HIS A 125 31.10 11.71 5.78
N SER A 126 32.12 11.16 6.44
CA SER A 126 31.94 10.46 7.73
C SER A 126 31.49 11.41 8.84
N LEU A 127 32.09 12.60 8.93
CA LEU A 127 31.71 13.62 9.91
C LEU A 127 30.28 14.11 9.69
N THR A 128 29.91 14.49 8.46
CA THR A 128 28.54 14.92 8.14
C THR A 128 27.54 13.80 8.44
N SER A 129 27.87 12.54 8.10
CA SER A 129 27.01 11.39 8.43
C SER A 129 26.77 11.24 9.94
N TYR A 130 27.81 11.40 10.77
CA TYR A 130 27.68 11.39 12.22
C TYR A 130 26.84 12.56 12.75
N LEU A 131 27.09 13.78 12.25
CA LEU A 131 26.36 14.98 12.69
C LEU A 131 24.90 14.97 12.26
N ASP A 132 24.62 14.58 11.01
CA ASP A 132 23.26 14.36 10.52
C ASP A 132 22.58 13.29 11.34
N HIS A 133 23.31 12.25 11.77
CA HIS A 133 22.74 11.23 12.63
C HIS A 133 22.38 11.77 14.01
N ARG A 134 23.24 12.62 14.59
CA ARG A 134 23.13 13.18 15.94
C ARG A 134 22.06 14.28 16.04
N PHE A 135 21.96 15.12 15.01
CA PHE A 135 21.00 16.23 14.97
C PHE A 135 19.71 15.90 14.22
N ALA A 136 19.57 14.67 13.73
CA ALA A 136 18.36 14.20 13.10
C ALA A 136 17.15 14.47 14.02
N PRO A 137 16.09 15.13 13.53
CA PRO A 137 14.92 15.37 14.34
C PRO A 137 14.26 14.03 14.68
N GLU A 138 13.71 13.95 15.88
CA GLU A 138 13.07 12.75 16.41
C GLU A 138 11.69 13.06 16.98
N VAL A 139 10.80 12.09 16.90
CA VAL A 139 9.48 12.11 17.52
C VAL A 139 9.22 10.77 18.18
N THR A 140 8.59 10.77 19.34
CA THR A 140 8.20 9.54 20.05
C THR A 140 6.73 9.26 19.80
N VAL A 141 6.41 8.02 19.43
CA VAL A 141 5.06 7.56 19.12
C VAL A 141 4.72 6.36 19.99
N HIS A 142 3.52 6.36 20.56
CA HIS A 142 3.00 5.19 21.27
C HIS A 142 2.49 4.14 20.29
N GLY A 143 3.09 2.96 20.32
CA GLY A 143 2.80 1.91 19.36
C GLY A 143 3.82 0.78 19.35
N SER A 144 3.64 -0.15 18.42
CA SER A 144 4.54 -1.29 18.23
C SER A 144 5.09 -1.26 16.81
N LEU A 145 6.40 -1.41 16.64
CA LEU A 145 7.06 -1.44 15.33
C LEU A 145 7.57 -2.85 15.03
N VAL A 146 7.16 -3.42 13.90
CA VAL A 146 7.49 -4.79 13.50
C VAL A 146 8.01 -4.84 12.06
N ASP A 147 9.08 -5.58 11.82
CA ASP A 147 9.63 -5.91 10.50
C ASP A 147 8.90 -7.15 9.93
N VAL A 148 7.91 -6.91 9.06
CA VAL A 148 7.06 -7.93 8.43
C VAL A 148 7.47 -8.10 6.97
N TYR A 149 8.05 -9.25 6.62
CA TYR A 149 8.62 -9.52 5.28
C TYR A 149 9.60 -8.46 4.75
N GLY A 150 10.29 -7.73 5.63
CA GLY A 150 11.17 -6.65 5.21
C GLY A 150 10.48 -5.27 5.09
N CYS A 151 9.20 -5.16 5.44
CA CYS A 151 8.47 -3.88 5.56
C CYS A 151 8.27 -3.56 7.04
N GLY A 152 8.62 -2.35 7.48
CA GLY A 152 8.37 -1.85 8.83
C GLY A 152 6.95 -1.32 8.96
N LEU A 153 6.14 -2.06 9.73
CA LEU A 153 4.78 -1.69 10.08
C LEU A 153 4.75 -1.07 11.48
N LEU A 154 4.31 0.19 11.57
CA LEU A 154 4.07 0.88 12.83
C LEU A 154 2.60 0.72 13.22
N PHE A 155 2.32 -0.09 14.23
CA PHE A 155 1.00 -0.28 14.80
C PHE A 155 0.68 0.85 15.77
N THR A 156 -0.36 1.63 15.47
CA THR A 156 -0.88 2.71 16.33
C THR A 156 -2.33 2.43 16.69
N GLY A 157 -2.85 3.09 17.73
CA GLY A 157 -4.22 2.91 18.18
C GLY A 157 -4.36 3.10 19.69
N ARG A 158 -5.62 3.10 20.18
CA ARG A 158 -5.92 3.28 21.61
C ARG A 158 -5.16 2.26 22.48
N SER A 159 -4.93 2.61 23.76
CA SER A 159 -4.34 1.66 24.70
C SER A 159 -5.23 0.42 24.82
N ALA A 160 -4.62 -0.74 25.05
CA ALA A 160 -5.31 -2.05 25.16
C ALA A 160 -6.04 -2.55 23.89
N ILE A 161 -5.88 -1.90 22.75
CA ILE A 161 -6.57 -2.30 21.51
C ILE A 161 -6.03 -3.61 20.90
N GLY A 162 -4.87 -4.12 21.35
CA GLY A 162 -4.25 -5.33 20.79
C GLY A 162 -2.96 -5.10 20.00
N LYS A 163 -2.25 -3.97 20.21
CA LYS A 163 -1.01 -3.65 19.46
C LYS A 163 0.12 -4.64 19.79
N SER A 164 0.41 -4.81 21.08
CA SER A 164 1.45 -5.72 21.58
C SER A 164 1.12 -7.18 21.28
N GLU A 165 -0.15 -7.57 21.40
CA GLU A 165 -0.63 -8.91 21.05
C GLU A 165 -0.49 -9.20 19.55
N THR A 166 -0.84 -8.25 18.68
CA THR A 166 -0.62 -8.37 17.23
C THR A 166 0.88 -8.46 16.89
N ALA A 167 1.72 -7.67 17.58
CA ALA A 167 3.16 -7.72 17.40
C ALA A 167 3.76 -9.08 17.83
N LEU A 168 3.28 -9.63 18.95
CA LEU A 168 3.69 -10.94 19.46
C LEU A 168 3.29 -12.07 18.50
N ASP A 169 2.05 -12.06 17.99
CA ASP A 169 1.58 -13.02 16.99
C ASP A 169 2.45 -12.98 15.71
N LEU A 170 2.86 -11.78 15.27
CA LEU A 170 3.76 -11.63 14.13
C LEU A 170 5.15 -12.21 14.43
N VAL A 171 5.68 -11.99 15.64
CA VAL A 171 6.96 -12.57 16.06
C VAL A 171 6.90 -14.10 16.07
N GLU A 172 5.82 -14.69 16.58
CA GLU A 172 5.61 -16.14 16.57
C GLU A 172 5.65 -16.71 15.14
N ARG A 173 5.12 -15.96 14.16
CA ARG A 173 5.15 -16.29 12.73
C ARG A 173 6.50 -16.07 12.05
N GLY A 174 7.51 -15.61 12.78
CA GLY A 174 8.89 -15.44 12.29
C GLY A 174 9.23 -14.02 11.82
N HIS A 175 8.36 -13.03 12.07
CA HIS A 175 8.68 -11.61 11.89
C HIS A 175 9.51 -11.08 13.05
N ARG A 176 9.97 -9.83 12.96
CA ARG A 176 10.91 -9.28 13.95
C ARG A 176 10.35 -8.06 14.65
N LEU A 177 10.32 -8.11 15.98
CA LEU A 177 10.00 -6.96 16.81
C LEU A 177 11.13 -5.94 16.78
N VAL A 178 10.79 -4.68 16.54
CA VAL A 178 11.73 -3.56 16.62
C VAL A 178 11.55 -2.83 17.96
N ALA A 179 10.30 -2.55 18.30
CA ALA A 179 9.92 -1.80 19.49
C ALA A 179 8.49 -2.15 19.88
N ASP A 180 8.19 -2.11 21.18
CA ASP A 180 6.82 -2.17 21.71
C ASP A 180 6.59 -1.01 22.69
N ASP A 181 5.32 -0.60 22.81
CA ASP A 181 4.81 0.55 23.59
C ASP A 181 5.31 1.94 23.15
N VAL A 182 6.63 2.13 23.05
CA VAL A 182 7.25 3.41 22.71
C VAL A 182 8.23 3.23 21.54
N VAL A 183 7.94 3.91 20.44
CA VAL A 183 8.78 3.94 19.24
C VAL A 183 9.36 5.34 19.07
N THR A 184 10.69 5.45 19.04
CA THR A 184 11.36 6.70 18.66
C THR A 184 11.58 6.67 17.15
N ILE A 185 11.01 7.65 16.45
CA ILE A 185 11.14 7.81 15.01
C ILE A 185 12.09 8.96 14.74
N THR A 186 13.18 8.68 14.04
CA THR A 186 14.20 9.66 13.64
C THR A 186 14.17 9.84 12.12
N LYS A 187 14.18 11.10 11.66
CA LYS A 187 14.28 11.40 10.22
C LYS A 187 15.73 11.40 9.77
N ARG A 188 16.07 10.51 8.83
CA ARG A 188 17.38 10.44 8.17
C ARG A 188 17.36 11.17 6.82
N HIS A 189 18.54 11.25 6.21
CA HIS A 189 18.72 11.79 4.86
C HIS A 189 17.77 11.11 3.83
N GLY A 190 17.30 11.89 2.85
CA GLY A 190 16.40 11.41 1.81
C GLY A 190 14.96 11.13 2.28
N ASP A 191 14.49 11.86 3.29
CA ASP A 191 13.14 11.72 3.87
C ASP A 191 12.83 10.28 4.31
N VAL A 192 13.82 9.60 4.91
CA VAL A 192 13.66 8.23 5.42
C VAL A 192 13.40 8.28 6.92
N LEU A 193 12.26 7.74 7.36
CA LEU A 193 11.94 7.56 8.77
C LEU A 193 12.52 6.24 9.28
N ILE A 194 13.32 6.30 10.34
CA ILE A 194 13.86 5.12 11.02
C ILE A 194 13.27 5.06 12.43
N GLY A 195 12.60 3.96 12.75
CA GLY A 195 12.08 3.67 14.07
C GLY A 195 13.01 2.78 14.89
N THR A 196 13.13 3.08 16.18
CA THR A 196 13.89 2.35 17.18
C THR A 196 13.08 2.20 18.46
N GLY A 197 13.38 1.15 19.24
CA GLY A 197 12.81 0.96 20.57
C GLY A 197 13.58 1.72 21.65
N ASN A 198 12.95 1.86 22.82
CA ASN A 198 13.61 2.41 24.00
C ASN A 198 14.73 1.47 24.49
N GLN A 199 15.95 2.00 24.64
CA GLN A 199 17.11 1.23 25.12
C GLN A 199 16.95 0.69 26.54
N LEU A 200 16.06 1.26 27.36
CA LEU A 200 15.76 0.80 28.71
C LEU A 200 14.93 -0.49 28.70
N LEU A 201 13.86 -0.52 27.90
CA LEU A 201 12.96 -1.68 27.80
C LEU A 201 13.54 -2.78 26.90
N ARG A 202 14.46 -2.42 25.99
CA ARG A 202 15.14 -3.34 25.05
C ARG A 202 14.15 -4.24 24.29
N HIS A 203 14.11 -5.52 24.64
CA HIS A 203 13.29 -6.56 23.99
C HIS A 203 12.18 -7.07 24.91
N HIS A 204 11.89 -6.32 25.98
CA HIS A 204 10.80 -6.64 26.88
C HIS A 204 9.48 -6.09 26.35
N MET A 205 8.41 -6.84 26.58
CA MET A 205 7.05 -6.50 26.18
C MET A 205 6.11 -6.79 27.34
N GLU A 206 5.17 -5.89 27.62
CA GLU A 206 4.10 -6.13 28.60
C GLU A 206 2.90 -6.77 27.91
N ILE A 207 2.47 -7.93 28.37
CA ILE A 207 1.26 -8.60 27.90
C ILE A 207 0.26 -8.68 29.05
N ARG A 208 -0.95 -8.16 28.82
CA ARG A 208 -2.02 -8.17 29.84
C ARG A 208 -2.38 -9.61 30.20
N GLY A 209 -2.43 -9.89 31.51
CA GLY A 209 -2.71 -11.22 32.03
C GLY A 209 -1.50 -12.17 32.08
N LEU A 210 -0.38 -11.82 31.44
CA LEU A 210 0.86 -12.61 31.49
C LEU A 210 2.00 -11.87 32.24
N GLY A 211 2.07 -10.55 32.13
CA GLY A 211 3.14 -9.72 32.68
C GLY A 211 4.20 -9.36 31.64
N ILE A 212 5.39 -8.99 32.11
CA ILE A 212 6.52 -8.61 31.25
C ILE A 212 7.22 -9.88 30.73
N ILE A 213 7.42 -9.97 29.41
CA ILE A 213 8.14 -11.06 28.75
C ILE A 213 9.39 -10.55 28.05
N ASP A 214 10.44 -11.37 27.96
CA ASP A 214 11.62 -11.12 27.12
C ASP A 214 11.46 -11.86 25.78
N VAL A 215 11.17 -11.10 24.72
CA VAL A 215 10.93 -11.63 23.38
C VAL A 215 12.20 -12.28 22.80
N GLN A 216 13.38 -11.74 23.11
CA GLN A 216 14.65 -12.31 22.64
C GLN A 216 14.95 -13.65 23.31
N ALA A 217 14.70 -13.77 24.62
CA ALA A 217 14.92 -15.01 25.35
C ALA A 217 13.98 -16.13 24.87
N ILE A 218 12.73 -15.81 24.57
CA ILE A 218 11.71 -16.78 24.18
C ILE A 218 11.83 -17.20 22.71
N PHE A 219 11.97 -16.24 21.78
CA PHE A 219 11.91 -16.50 20.33
C PHE A 219 13.29 -16.45 19.63
N GLY A 220 14.34 -16.10 20.38
CA GLY A 220 15.72 -16.05 19.94
C GLY A 220 16.10 -14.75 19.21
N ILE A 221 17.39 -14.60 18.90
CA ILE A 221 17.95 -13.40 18.24
C ILE A 221 17.30 -13.07 16.88
N ARG A 222 16.69 -14.05 16.22
CA ARG A 222 16.02 -13.85 14.92
C ARG A 222 14.73 -13.02 15.03
N ALA A 223 14.12 -12.99 16.21
CA ALA A 223 12.84 -12.33 16.49
C ALA A 223 12.98 -10.85 16.80
N ILE A 224 14.21 -10.32 16.92
CA ILE A 224 14.46 -8.93 17.28
C ILE A 224 15.17 -8.19 16.15
N ARG A 225 14.96 -6.87 16.11
CA ARG A 225 15.62 -5.96 15.18
C ARG A 225 15.88 -4.63 15.90
N LEU A 226 17.11 -4.12 15.84
CA LEU A 226 17.46 -2.90 16.60
C LEU A 226 16.81 -1.63 16.03
N GLN A 227 16.72 -1.56 14.71
CA GLN A 227 16.13 -0.44 13.99
C GLN A 227 15.51 -0.92 12.69
N LYS A 228 14.46 -0.23 12.26
CA LYS A 228 13.79 -0.50 10.99
C LYS A 228 13.24 0.80 10.42
N ARG A 229 13.20 0.89 9.09
CA ARG A 229 12.46 1.98 8.44
C ARG A 229 10.98 1.91 8.87
N VAL A 230 10.32 3.04 8.96
CA VAL A 230 8.86 3.08 9.11
C VAL A 230 8.28 3.30 7.72
N GLU A 231 7.68 2.26 7.15
CA GLU A 231 7.15 2.29 5.80
C GLU A 231 5.62 2.45 5.76
N VAL A 232 4.90 1.85 6.70
CA VAL A 232 3.43 1.92 6.74
C VAL A 232 2.96 2.07 8.19
N GLU A 233 2.04 3.00 8.44
CA GLU A 233 1.29 3.05 9.70
C GLU A 233 0.04 2.17 9.58
N VAL A 234 -0.11 1.22 10.51
CA VAL A 234 -1.31 0.40 10.67
C VAL A 234 -2.06 0.89 11.90
N ASN A 235 -3.08 1.71 11.68
CA ASN A 235 -3.88 2.27 12.76
C ASN A 235 -5.03 1.32 13.11
N LEU A 236 -4.91 0.64 14.24
CA LEU A 236 -5.92 -0.23 14.81
C LEU A 236 -7.05 0.62 15.41
N ARG A 237 -8.29 0.33 15.02
CA ARG A 237 -9.49 1.02 15.51
C ARG A 237 -10.52 0.04 16.02
N GLU A 238 -11.31 0.47 17.00
CA GLU A 238 -12.54 -0.25 17.34
C GLU A 238 -13.51 -0.09 16.18
N TRP A 239 -14.20 -1.17 15.85
CA TRP A 239 -15.22 -1.12 14.81
C TRP A 239 -16.37 -0.20 15.24
N SER A 240 -16.73 0.73 14.37
CA SER A 240 -17.92 1.57 14.51
C SER A 240 -18.84 1.38 13.31
N ALA A 241 -20.15 1.30 13.54
CA ALA A 241 -21.16 1.27 12.49
C ALA A 241 -21.29 2.62 11.76
N GLU A 242 -20.78 3.70 12.36
CA GLU A 242 -20.88 5.07 11.86
C GLU A 242 -19.69 5.45 10.94
N GLU A 243 -18.58 4.72 10.99
CA GLU A 243 -17.42 4.96 10.15
C GLU A 243 -17.54 4.19 8.81
N ASP A 244 -17.52 4.90 7.69
CA ASP A 244 -17.50 4.28 6.36
C ASP A 244 -16.08 3.78 6.05
N TYR A 245 -15.85 2.48 6.29
CA TYR A 245 -14.57 1.84 5.98
C TYR A 245 -14.42 1.63 4.47
N GLU A 246 -13.28 2.07 3.94
CA GLU A 246 -13.00 2.00 2.52
C GLU A 246 -12.88 0.55 2.01
N ARG A 247 -13.60 0.22 0.93
CA ARG A 247 -13.75 -1.17 0.43
C ARG A 247 -12.89 -1.51 -0.79
N VAL A 248 -12.37 -0.51 -1.49
CA VAL A 248 -11.73 -0.67 -2.81
C VAL A 248 -10.23 -0.33 -2.78
N GLY A 249 -9.78 0.44 -1.79
CA GLY A 249 -8.37 0.86 -1.63
C GLY A 249 -7.91 1.78 -2.76
N LEU A 250 -8.80 2.67 -3.21
CA LEU A 250 -8.53 3.66 -4.27
C LEU A 250 -8.04 4.99 -3.68
N ASP A 251 -8.46 5.32 -2.46
CA ASP A 251 -7.99 6.49 -1.73
C ASP A 251 -6.79 6.11 -0.87
N GLU A 252 -5.60 6.56 -1.27
CA GLU A 252 -4.39 6.36 -0.50
C GLU A 252 -4.33 7.34 0.67
N ARG A 253 -4.79 6.90 1.84
CA ARG A 253 -4.59 7.66 3.08
C ARG A 253 -3.11 7.69 3.45
N LYS A 254 -2.66 8.84 3.92
CA LYS A 254 -1.32 9.06 4.41
C LYS A 254 -1.34 9.74 5.78
N THR A 255 -0.24 9.58 6.48
CA THR A 255 0.08 10.22 7.75
C THR A 255 1.49 10.80 7.64
N ALA A 256 1.81 11.81 8.44
CA ALA A 256 3.10 12.49 8.35
C ALA A 256 3.83 12.49 9.70
N TYR A 257 5.07 12.02 9.69
CA TYR A 257 5.99 12.14 10.82
C TYR A 257 7.20 12.96 10.39
N LEU A 258 7.56 14.01 11.15
CA LEU A 258 8.71 14.87 10.85
C LEU A 258 8.70 15.44 9.41
N GLY A 259 7.50 15.69 8.87
CA GLY A 259 7.28 16.17 7.51
C GLY A 259 7.43 15.12 6.39
N VAL A 260 7.62 13.84 6.73
CA VAL A 260 7.66 12.73 5.77
C VAL A 260 6.31 12.02 5.77
N GLU A 261 5.66 11.93 4.59
CA GLU A 261 4.42 11.19 4.43
C GLU A 261 4.65 9.69 4.26
N ILE A 262 3.90 8.87 5.00
CA ILE A 262 3.85 7.42 4.83
C ILE A 262 2.39 6.94 4.67
N PRO A 263 2.13 5.82 3.97
CA PRO A 263 0.81 5.21 3.89
C PRO A 263 0.21 4.91 5.26
N LEU A 264 -1.08 5.22 5.41
CA LEU A 264 -1.89 4.94 6.59
C LEU A 264 -2.96 3.90 6.23
N VAL A 265 -2.93 2.76 6.91
CA VAL A 265 -3.96 1.72 6.78
C VAL A 265 -4.75 1.63 8.08
N GLN A 266 -6.04 1.90 8.02
CA GLN A 266 -6.93 1.77 9.17
C GLN A 266 -7.54 0.38 9.19
N VAL A 267 -7.30 -0.37 10.27
CA VAL A 267 -7.78 -1.74 10.43
C VAL A 267 -8.78 -1.79 11.58
N PRO A 268 -10.08 -2.00 11.30
CA PRO A 268 -11.07 -2.17 12.35
C PRO A 268 -10.93 -3.55 13.00
N ILE A 269 -10.81 -3.56 14.32
CA ILE A 269 -10.79 -4.77 15.13
C ILE A 269 -12.23 -5.22 15.35
N THR A 270 -12.53 -6.42 14.86
CA THR A 270 -13.77 -7.13 15.10
C THR A 270 -13.44 -8.55 15.57
N PRO A 271 -14.16 -9.09 16.57
CA PRO A 271 -13.97 -10.48 16.99
C PRO A 271 -13.99 -11.46 15.81
N GLY A 272 -13.06 -12.41 15.79
CA GLY A 272 -12.93 -13.41 14.73
C GLY A 272 -12.09 -13.00 13.52
N LYS A 273 -11.68 -11.73 13.38
CA LYS A 273 -10.67 -11.35 12.38
C LYS A 273 -9.25 -11.58 12.91
N ASN A 274 -8.42 -12.23 12.10
CA ASN A 274 -7.01 -12.38 12.39
C ASN A 274 -6.26 -11.13 11.87
N ILE A 275 -5.99 -10.17 12.76
CA ILE A 275 -5.29 -8.91 12.43
C ILE A 275 -3.87 -9.20 11.92
N THR A 276 -3.22 -10.22 12.44
CA THR A 276 -1.87 -10.66 12.05
C THR A 276 -1.80 -11.03 10.56
N VAL A 277 -2.78 -11.77 10.04
CA VAL A 277 -2.88 -12.08 8.59
C VAL A 277 -3.11 -10.81 7.77
N ILE A 278 -3.95 -9.89 8.27
CA ILE A 278 -4.20 -8.61 7.59
C ILE A 278 -2.90 -7.79 7.52
N ALA A 279 -2.11 -7.74 8.60
CA ALA A 279 -0.81 -7.08 8.63
C ALA A 279 0.18 -7.67 7.61
N GLU A 280 0.25 -9.00 7.50
CA GLU A 280 1.05 -9.69 6.48
C GLU A 280 0.63 -9.28 5.06
N VAL A 281 -0.67 -9.22 4.80
CA VAL A 281 -1.23 -8.78 3.50
C VAL A 281 -0.94 -7.29 3.25
N ILE A 282 -1.00 -6.43 4.27
CA ILE A 282 -0.64 -5.01 4.15
C ILE A 282 0.82 -4.87 3.72
N SER A 283 1.73 -5.60 4.36
CA SER A 283 3.15 -5.61 4.00
C SER A 283 3.36 -6.06 2.56
N LEU A 284 2.77 -7.19 2.16
CA LEU A 284 2.88 -7.69 0.78
C LEU A 284 2.29 -6.73 -0.25
N ASN A 285 1.14 -6.12 0.04
CA ASN A 285 0.52 -5.13 -0.84
C ASN A 285 1.40 -3.89 -1.00
N TYR A 286 2.00 -3.41 0.09
CA TYR A 286 2.98 -2.33 0.05
C TYR A 286 4.19 -2.70 -0.81
N LEU A 287 4.74 -3.90 -0.63
CA LEU A 287 5.86 -4.40 -1.44
C LEU A 287 5.49 -4.49 -2.93
N VAL A 288 4.28 -4.92 -3.28
CA VAL A 288 3.79 -4.94 -4.67
C VAL A 288 3.72 -3.52 -5.24
N LYS A 289 3.23 -2.54 -4.48
CA LYS A 289 3.18 -1.14 -4.94
C LYS A 289 4.58 -0.58 -5.20
N VAL A 290 5.52 -0.81 -4.29
CA VAL A 290 6.89 -0.28 -4.39
C VAL A 290 7.72 -1.01 -5.46
N THR A 291 7.59 -2.33 -5.58
CA THR A 291 8.40 -3.12 -6.53
C THR A 291 7.78 -3.23 -7.92
N GLY A 292 6.45 -3.36 -7.99
CA GLY A 292 5.71 -3.51 -9.22
C GLY A 292 5.36 -2.17 -9.89
N GLY A 293 5.37 -1.06 -9.15
CA GLY A 293 5.05 0.27 -9.66
C GLY A 293 3.57 0.44 -10.05
N TYR A 294 2.66 -0.40 -9.54
CA TYR A 294 1.22 -0.28 -9.78
C TYR A 294 0.42 -0.66 -8.53
N SER A 295 -0.71 0.02 -8.32
CA SER A 295 -1.70 -0.38 -7.32
C SER A 295 -2.61 -1.49 -7.87
N PRO A 296 -2.83 -2.61 -7.15
CA PRO A 296 -3.79 -3.63 -7.59
C PRO A 296 -5.21 -3.08 -7.80
N ALA A 297 -5.62 -2.09 -6.99
CA ALA A 297 -6.91 -1.42 -7.13
C ALA A 297 -6.99 -0.59 -8.42
N GLU A 298 -5.94 0.17 -8.75
CA GLU A 298 -5.85 0.90 -10.01
C GLU A 298 -5.84 -0.03 -11.21
N ARG A 299 -5.11 -1.15 -11.13
CA ARG A 299 -5.05 -2.15 -12.20
C ARG A 299 -6.42 -2.78 -12.44
N LEU A 300 -7.15 -3.08 -11.38
CA LEU A 300 -8.53 -3.54 -11.49
C LEU A 300 -9.41 -2.45 -12.12
N ASN A 301 -9.30 -1.20 -11.67
CA ASN A 301 -10.04 -0.07 -12.23
C ASN A 301 -9.75 0.13 -13.73
N GLN A 302 -8.48 0.11 -14.13
CA GLN A 302 -8.04 0.20 -15.52
C GLN A 302 -8.63 -0.95 -16.35
N HIS A 303 -8.60 -2.17 -15.81
CA HIS A 303 -9.16 -3.34 -16.47
C HIS A 303 -10.68 -3.22 -16.65
N LEU A 304 -11.39 -2.72 -15.63
CA LEU A 304 -12.83 -2.44 -15.70
C LEU A 304 -13.14 -1.38 -16.76
N ILE A 305 -12.39 -0.28 -16.79
CA ILE A 305 -12.52 0.78 -17.80
C ILE A 305 -12.28 0.22 -19.22
N GLU A 306 -11.27 -0.64 -19.40
CA GLU A 306 -10.99 -1.28 -20.69
C GLU A 306 -12.14 -2.20 -21.13
N LEU A 307 -12.69 -3.00 -20.22
CA LEU A 307 -13.84 -3.85 -20.49
C LEU A 307 -15.08 -3.02 -20.89
N MET A 308 -15.29 -1.89 -20.23
CA MET A 308 -16.36 -0.94 -20.57
C MET A 308 -16.16 -0.36 -21.97
N LYS A 309 -14.95 0.13 -22.29
CA LYS A 309 -14.61 0.69 -23.62
C LYS A 309 -14.81 -0.33 -24.74
N ARG A 310 -14.38 -1.58 -24.55
CA ARG A 310 -14.57 -2.69 -25.52
C ARG A 310 -16.05 -2.99 -25.75
N LYS A 311 -16.87 -3.02 -24.69
CA LYS A 311 -18.33 -3.21 -24.82
C LYS A 311 -18.99 -2.07 -25.60
N SER A 312 -18.62 -0.82 -25.34
CA SER A 312 -19.15 0.35 -26.08
C SER A 312 -18.74 0.34 -27.57
N ALA A 313 -17.49 -0.01 -27.88
CA ALA A 313 -17.01 -0.13 -29.26
C ALA A 313 -17.72 -1.26 -30.04
N ALA A 314 -17.95 -2.41 -29.40
CA ALA A 314 -18.71 -3.52 -29.99
C ALA A 314 -20.18 -3.13 -30.26
N ARG A 315 -20.79 -2.29 -29.41
CA ARG A 315 -22.15 -1.79 -29.58
C ARG A 315 -22.25 -0.76 -30.72
N ALA A 316 -21.26 0.11 -30.87
CA ALA A 316 -21.17 1.07 -31.98
C ALA A 316 -20.92 0.38 -33.34
N GLY A 317 -20.08 -0.68 -33.37
CA GLY A 317 -19.86 -1.50 -34.56
C GLY A 317 -21.14 -2.20 -35.04
N ARG A 318 -21.93 -2.77 -34.13
CA ARG A 318 -23.24 -3.39 -34.46
C ARG A 318 -24.27 -2.38 -34.98
N ALA A 319 -24.25 -1.13 -34.52
CA ALA A 319 -25.13 -0.07 -35.01
C ALA A 319 -24.78 0.37 -36.45
N ARG A 320 -23.49 0.40 -36.82
CA ARG A 320 -23.04 0.68 -38.20
C ARG A 320 -23.43 -0.42 -39.19
N VAL A 321 -23.32 -1.69 -38.79
CA VAL A 321 -23.72 -2.84 -39.62
C VAL A 321 -25.24 -2.88 -39.83
N ARG A 322 -26.04 -2.42 -38.87
CA ARG A 322 -27.51 -2.31 -39.02
C ARG A 322 -27.95 -1.19 -39.96
N ARG A 323 -27.24 -0.05 -40.03
CA ARG A 323 -27.53 1.04 -40.99
C ARG A 323 -27.14 0.69 -42.44
N GLY A 324 -26.19 -0.20 -42.65
CA GLY A 324 -25.77 -0.65 -44.00
C GLY A 324 -26.67 -1.71 -44.65
N ARG A 325 -27.65 -2.28 -43.92
CA ARG A 325 -28.51 -3.39 -44.40
C ARG A 325 -29.98 -3.02 -44.61
N GLY A 326 -30.36 -1.76 -44.40
CA GLY A 326 -31.76 -1.29 -44.48
C GLY A 326 -32.01 -0.25 -45.57
N GLY A 327 -31.45 -0.44 -46.77
CA GLY A 327 -31.58 0.55 -47.86
C GLY A 327 -31.51 -0.07 -49.26
N ARG A 328 -32.29 -1.12 -49.52
CA ARG A 328 -32.64 -1.55 -50.88
C ARG A 328 -34.12 -1.96 -50.88
N GLY A 329 -34.99 -1.05 -51.30
CA GLY A 329 -36.41 -1.34 -51.47
C GLY A 329 -37.23 -0.06 -51.64
N ALA A 330 -37.52 0.25 -52.91
CA ALA A 330 -38.52 1.20 -53.41
C ALA A 330 -38.30 2.70 -53.10
N VAL A 331 -38.05 3.52 -54.12
CA VAL A 331 -39.09 4.20 -54.92
C VAL A 331 -38.43 4.71 -56.21
N GLU A 332 -38.70 4.05 -57.34
CA GLU A 332 -38.67 4.70 -58.65
C GLU A 332 -40.11 5.10 -58.97
N ARG A 333 -40.35 6.40 -59.11
CA ARG A 333 -41.27 7.00 -60.08
C ARG A 333 -41.03 8.51 -60.06
N GLY A 334 -40.58 9.01 -61.20
CA GLY A 334 -40.06 10.36 -61.33
C GLY A 334 -41.12 11.45 -61.32
N PHE A 335 -40.66 12.69 -61.17
CA PHE A 335 -41.26 13.83 -61.85
C PHE A 335 -40.19 14.90 -62.08
N VAL A 336 -40.17 15.38 -63.32
CA VAL A 336 -39.39 16.50 -63.84
C VAL A 336 -40.11 17.79 -63.46
N ALA A 337 -39.39 18.82 -63.01
CA ALA A 337 -39.46 20.19 -63.55
C ALA A 337 -38.87 21.26 -62.61
N ARG A 338 -37.89 21.98 -63.17
CA ARG A 338 -37.75 23.45 -63.24
C ARG A 338 -38.21 24.31 -62.05
N GLY A 339 -37.29 25.16 -61.60
CA GLY A 339 -37.47 26.61 -61.82
C GLY A 339 -37.60 27.50 -60.60
N ALA A 340 -36.57 28.34 -60.43
CA ALA A 340 -36.63 29.78 -60.15
C ALA A 340 -37.10 30.35 -58.78
N GLY A 341 -36.42 31.43 -58.39
CA GLY A 341 -36.84 32.44 -57.40
C GLY A 341 -36.12 32.28 -56.05
N ALA A 342 -35.03 32.98 -55.73
CA ALA A 342 -34.94 34.40 -55.35
C ALA A 342 -35.92 34.75 -54.21
N GLY A 343 -35.53 35.30 -53.07
CA GLY A 343 -34.27 35.77 -52.53
C GLY A 343 -34.50 36.20 -51.08
N ASP A 344 -33.43 36.32 -50.29
CA ASP A 344 -33.17 37.51 -49.47
C ASP A 344 -31.88 37.32 -48.64
N ARG A 345 -30.89 38.14 -48.98
CA ARG A 345 -29.92 38.74 -48.05
C ARG A 345 -30.49 40.12 -47.66
N PRO A 346 -29.94 40.90 -46.70
CA PRO A 346 -28.66 40.79 -45.98
C PRO A 346 -28.90 40.95 -44.44
N GLN A 347 -27.97 41.04 -43.50
CA GLN A 347 -26.76 41.86 -43.32
C GLN A 347 -25.95 41.20 -42.20
N GLY A 348 -24.62 41.14 -42.30
CA GLY A 348 -23.76 42.13 -41.65
C GLY A 348 -22.90 41.41 -40.62
N ARG A 349 -21.71 40.96 -41.03
CA ARG A 349 -20.40 41.58 -40.76
C ARG A 349 -19.83 41.25 -39.37
N GLY A 350 -18.70 40.53 -39.46
CA GLY A 350 -17.55 40.66 -38.57
C GLY A 350 -17.62 39.81 -37.31
N MET A 351 -16.54 39.21 -36.81
CA MET A 351 -15.17 39.15 -37.27
C MET A 351 -14.50 38.03 -36.44
N ASP A 352 -13.48 37.42 -37.01
CA ASP A 352 -12.45 36.61 -36.35
C ASP A 352 -12.87 35.37 -35.53
N ARG A 353 -12.58 34.20 -36.12
CA ARG A 353 -11.53 33.34 -35.58
C ARG A 353 -10.83 32.58 -36.70
N ARG A 354 -9.56 32.94 -36.90
CA ARG A 354 -8.60 32.24 -37.76
C ARG A 354 -8.36 30.81 -37.27
N ARG A 355 -7.97 29.97 -38.24
CA ARG A 355 -7.25 28.67 -38.16
C ARG A 355 -8.10 27.40 -38.05
N SER A 356 -8.67 27.02 -39.19
CA SER A 356 -8.72 25.64 -39.66
C SER A 356 -7.68 25.45 -40.76
N GLY A 357 -6.71 24.57 -40.56
CA GLY A 357 -5.69 24.27 -41.57
C GLY A 357 -4.72 23.19 -41.12
N ALA A 358 -4.97 21.98 -41.61
CA ALA A 358 -4.01 20.90 -41.80
C ALA A 358 -3.48 20.17 -40.54
N HIS A 359 -4.29 19.23 -40.06
CA HIS A 359 -3.77 17.91 -39.67
C HIS A 359 -3.14 17.24 -40.89
N ARG A 360 -1.83 17.44 -41.07
CA ARG A 360 -0.92 16.56 -41.81
C ARG A 360 0.49 17.11 -41.66
N LEU A 361 1.23 16.57 -40.69
CA LEU A 361 2.70 16.50 -40.56
C LEU A 361 3.04 16.49 -39.07
N LEU A 362 3.13 15.29 -38.46
CA LEU A 362 4.20 14.95 -37.51
C LEU A 362 4.25 13.44 -37.17
N GLY A 363 3.79 12.58 -38.10
CA GLY A 363 4.22 11.18 -38.15
C GLY A 363 5.52 11.09 -38.94
N ARG A 364 6.63 11.61 -38.39
CA ARG A 364 8.03 11.47 -38.86
C ARG A 364 8.93 12.41 -38.06
N PHE A 365 9.27 12.11 -36.80
CA PHE A 365 10.47 12.66 -36.16
C PHE A 365 10.97 11.96 -34.87
N LEU A 366 10.63 10.68 -34.62
CA LEU A 366 11.24 9.91 -33.51
C LEU A 366 11.62 8.45 -33.88
N SER A 367 12.06 8.23 -35.13
CA SER A 367 12.66 6.95 -35.57
C SER A 367 14.10 7.10 -36.09
N ARG A 368 14.83 8.14 -35.65
CA ARG A 368 16.19 8.45 -36.13
C ARG A 368 17.16 8.98 -35.07
N LEU A 369 17.18 8.40 -33.87
CA LEU A 369 18.27 8.69 -32.91
C LEU A 369 18.76 7.53 -32.04
N TRP A 370 18.46 6.28 -32.42
CA TRP A 370 19.14 5.09 -31.85
C TRP A 370 19.63 4.16 -32.98
N ARG A 371 20.62 4.65 -33.75
CA ARG A 371 21.57 3.82 -34.52
C ARG A 371 22.93 4.50 -34.54
N GLY A 372 23.75 4.11 -33.58
CA GLY A 372 25.21 4.23 -33.52
C GLY A 372 25.62 3.32 -32.35
N GLY A 373 26.37 2.24 -32.51
CA GLY A 373 27.52 2.04 -33.39
C GLY A 373 28.79 2.24 -32.58
N GLY A 374 29.10 1.33 -31.65
CA GLY A 374 30.30 1.34 -30.81
C GLY A 374 30.54 -0.04 -30.17
N PRO A 375 31.80 -0.46 -29.92
CA PRO A 375 32.26 -1.81 -30.24
C PRO A 375 32.15 -2.83 -29.09
N ARG A 376 31.87 -4.08 -29.47
CA ARG A 376 31.90 -5.27 -28.59
C ARG A 376 33.34 -5.61 -28.18
N PRO A 377 33.64 -5.90 -26.91
CA PRO A 377 34.92 -6.49 -26.56
C PRO A 377 34.94 -7.97 -26.95
N ARG A 378 36.08 -8.36 -27.53
CA ARG A 378 36.41 -9.67 -28.10
C ARG A 378 36.37 -10.77 -27.05
N ARG A 379 35.74 -11.89 -27.38
CA ARG A 379 36.07 -13.21 -26.80
C ARG A 379 37.53 -13.49 -27.10
N ARG A 380 38.33 -13.72 -26.05
CA ARG A 380 39.66 -14.29 -26.17
C ARG A 380 39.65 -15.68 -25.55
N ASP A 381 40.02 -16.61 -26.40
CA ASP A 381 40.41 -17.97 -26.10
C ASP A 381 41.69 -17.98 -25.25
N ARG A 382 41.75 -18.87 -24.23
CA ARG A 382 42.91 -19.37 -23.47
C ARG A 382 42.32 -20.22 -22.33
N GLY A 383 42.54 -21.53 -22.21
CA GLY A 383 43.71 -22.31 -22.61
C GLY A 383 44.76 -22.27 -21.50
N ASP A 384 44.64 -23.23 -20.58
CA ASP A 384 45.64 -23.84 -19.71
C ASP A 384 46.35 -23.08 -18.56
N ARG A 385 46.45 -23.86 -17.45
CA ARG A 385 47.29 -23.75 -16.23
C ARG A 385 46.70 -22.92 -15.07
N ALA A 386 46.69 -23.36 -13.82
CA ALA A 386 47.24 -24.55 -13.15
C ALA A 386 46.39 -24.89 -11.91
N GLN A 387 46.17 -26.18 -11.65
CA GLN A 387 45.62 -26.67 -10.38
C GLN A 387 46.70 -26.54 -9.30
N SER A 388 46.40 -25.85 -8.20
CA SER A 388 47.10 -26.04 -6.94
C SER A 388 46.30 -27.04 -6.10
N ALA A 389 46.94 -28.16 -5.79
CA ALA A 389 46.50 -29.13 -4.81
C ALA A 389 46.49 -28.51 -3.42
N ASP A 390 45.34 -28.55 -2.74
CA ASP A 390 45.21 -28.83 -1.30
C ASP A 390 43.73 -28.67 -0.93
N ALA A 391 42.99 -29.76 -1.10
CA ALA A 391 41.61 -29.89 -0.64
C ALA A 391 41.40 -31.24 0.07
N ASP A 392 42.41 -31.69 0.83
CA ASP A 392 42.26 -32.82 1.74
C ASP A 392 42.43 -32.35 3.18
N ARG A 393 41.32 -31.85 3.75
CA ARG A 393 40.94 -31.90 5.18
C ARG A 393 39.68 -31.05 5.42
N LEU A 394 38.53 -31.60 5.03
CA LEU A 394 37.25 -31.23 5.62
C LEU A 394 36.55 -32.52 6.08
N PRO A 395 35.99 -32.56 7.29
CA PRO A 395 35.31 -33.74 7.81
C PRO A 395 34.04 -34.03 6.98
N PRO A 396 33.60 -35.30 6.89
CA PRO A 396 32.46 -35.66 6.07
C PRO A 396 31.20 -34.95 6.56
N GLN A 397 30.55 -34.20 5.67
CA GLN A 397 29.23 -33.63 5.95
C GLN A 397 28.22 -34.76 6.20
N PRO A 398 27.29 -34.61 7.16
CA PRO A 398 26.25 -35.59 7.37
C PRO A 398 25.41 -35.73 6.10
N ARG A 399 25.14 -36.98 5.72
CA ARG A 399 24.29 -37.34 4.57
C ARG A 399 22.98 -36.54 4.63
N ARG A 400 22.67 -35.84 3.54
CA ARG A 400 21.33 -35.29 3.30
C ARG A 400 20.30 -36.41 3.46
N ILE A 401 19.51 -36.33 4.53
CA ILE A 401 18.24 -37.05 4.60
C ILE A 401 17.36 -36.44 3.51
N ALA A 402 16.99 -37.25 2.52
CA ALA A 402 16.04 -36.86 1.50
C ALA A 402 14.73 -36.47 2.19
N ALA A 403 14.29 -35.23 1.97
CA ALA A 403 12.94 -34.83 2.33
C ALA A 403 11.94 -35.77 1.63
N PRO A 404 10.88 -36.26 2.31
CA PRO A 404 9.83 -36.99 1.64
C PRO A 404 9.24 -36.06 0.59
N ARG A 405 9.25 -36.52 -0.68
CA ARG A 405 8.47 -35.90 -1.74
C ARG A 405 7.03 -35.83 -1.25
N ALA A 406 6.53 -34.63 -1.00
CA ALA A 406 5.09 -34.41 -0.90
C ALA A 406 4.49 -34.90 -2.22
N GLY A 407 3.85 -36.07 -2.18
CA GLY A 407 3.18 -36.65 -3.31
C GLY A 407 2.18 -35.65 -3.86
N ARG A 408 2.23 -35.43 -5.17
CA ARG A 408 1.04 -34.96 -5.89
C ARG A 408 -0.09 -35.91 -5.49
N ALA A 409 -1.12 -35.38 -4.84
CA ALA A 409 -2.37 -36.08 -4.72
C ALA A 409 -2.80 -36.51 -6.14
N PRO A 410 -3.21 -37.77 -6.34
CA PRO A 410 -3.69 -38.21 -7.63
C PRO A 410 -4.90 -37.37 -8.00
N VAL A 411 -4.93 -36.92 -9.26
CA VAL A 411 -6.17 -36.46 -9.89
C VAL A 411 -7.03 -37.72 -10.05
N ALA A 412 -7.77 -38.06 -9.01
CA ALA A 412 -8.84 -39.01 -9.10
C ALA A 412 -9.98 -38.30 -9.84
N GLU A 413 -10.17 -38.64 -11.11
CA GLU A 413 -11.46 -38.57 -11.77
C GLU A 413 -12.43 -39.49 -11.02
N GLY A 414 -12.92 -39.01 -9.86
CA GLY A 414 -14.04 -39.60 -9.17
C GLY A 414 -15.30 -39.16 -9.88
N GLN A 415 -15.84 -40.04 -10.73
CA GLN A 415 -17.23 -40.00 -11.17
C GLN A 415 -18.16 -40.27 -9.97
N GLY A 416 -18.22 -39.33 -9.03
CA GLY A 416 -19.20 -39.29 -7.96
C GLY A 416 -20.44 -38.55 -8.46
N GLN A 417 -21.33 -39.26 -9.16
CA GLN A 417 -22.69 -38.78 -9.40
C GLN A 417 -23.42 -38.69 -8.05
N HIS A 418 -23.36 -37.53 -7.40
CA HIS A 418 -24.35 -37.20 -6.37
C HIS A 418 -25.66 -36.81 -7.05
N PRO A 419 -26.80 -37.39 -6.63
CA PRO A 419 -28.06 -37.25 -7.34
C PRO A 419 -28.48 -35.79 -7.39
N THR A 420 -28.69 -35.31 -8.62
CA THR A 420 -29.33 -34.03 -8.88
C THR A 420 -30.76 -34.09 -8.33
N PRO A 421 -31.23 -33.09 -7.56
CA PRO A 421 -32.66 -32.87 -7.50
C PRO A 421 -33.08 -32.47 -8.92
N ARG A 422 -33.69 -33.41 -9.65
CA ARG A 422 -34.33 -33.14 -10.94
C ARG A 422 -35.46 -32.15 -10.68
N ARG A 423 -35.21 -30.85 -10.90
CA ARG A 423 -36.29 -29.86 -11.05
C ARG A 423 -36.87 -29.99 -12.47
N PRO A 424 -38.20 -29.82 -12.64
CA PRO A 424 -38.85 -29.98 -13.93
C PRO A 424 -38.27 -29.00 -14.95
N ALA A 425 -37.90 -29.49 -16.13
CA ALA A 425 -37.48 -28.65 -17.24
C ALA A 425 -38.63 -27.71 -17.65
N GLY A 426 -38.46 -26.40 -17.44
CA GLY A 426 -39.44 -25.41 -17.91
C GLY A 426 -39.58 -24.13 -17.09
N MET A 427 -39.07 -24.04 -15.86
CA MET A 427 -39.13 -22.79 -15.07
C MET A 427 -37.85 -21.96 -15.25
N SER A 428 -38.00 -20.65 -15.44
CA SER A 428 -36.87 -19.73 -15.59
C SER A 428 -36.13 -19.49 -14.27
N TRP A 429 -36.80 -19.50 -13.11
CA TRP A 429 -36.16 -19.21 -11.84
C TRP A 429 -35.21 -20.34 -11.42
N VAL A 430 -33.91 -20.09 -11.52
CA VAL A 430 -32.85 -21.07 -11.22
C VAL A 430 -32.46 -21.05 -9.75
N LEU A 431 -32.65 -19.91 -9.06
CA LEU A 431 -32.41 -19.75 -7.64
C LEU A 431 -33.11 -18.49 -7.12
N GLU A 432 -33.69 -18.59 -5.94
CA GLU A 432 -34.20 -17.49 -5.13
C GLU A 432 -33.37 -17.44 -3.83
N ARG A 433 -32.55 -16.39 -3.66
CA ARG A 433 -31.59 -16.28 -2.57
C ARG A 433 -31.80 -15.02 -1.75
N VAL A 434 -31.64 -15.15 -0.44
CA VAL A 434 -31.48 -14.03 0.48
C VAL A 434 -29.99 -13.85 0.81
N ASP A 435 -29.44 -12.69 0.50
CA ASP A 435 -28.05 -12.31 0.74
C ASP A 435 -27.97 -10.78 0.91
N ASP A 436 -27.59 -10.32 2.10
CA ASP A 436 -27.54 -8.89 2.45
C ASP A 436 -26.50 -8.07 1.66
N ARG A 437 -25.46 -8.75 1.15
CA ARG A 437 -24.43 -8.16 0.27
C ARG A 437 -24.84 -8.09 -1.19
N LEU A 438 -26.01 -8.63 -1.56
CA LEU A 438 -26.52 -8.68 -2.92
C LEU A 438 -25.46 -9.25 -3.90
N VAL A 439 -25.13 -8.55 -4.99
CA VAL A 439 -24.25 -9.09 -6.03
C VAL A 439 -22.79 -9.06 -5.57
N HIS A 440 -22.26 -10.22 -5.17
CA HIS A 440 -20.86 -10.41 -4.76
C HIS A 440 -20.25 -11.71 -5.31
N GLY A 441 -19.02 -12.04 -4.88
CA GLY A 441 -18.23 -13.15 -5.40
C GLY A 441 -18.91 -14.52 -5.35
N GLN A 442 -19.63 -14.89 -4.28
CA GLN A 442 -20.30 -16.20 -4.24
C GLN A 442 -21.54 -16.22 -5.15
N VAL A 443 -22.25 -15.10 -5.29
CA VAL A 443 -23.40 -14.98 -6.18
C VAL A 443 -22.98 -15.08 -7.64
N VAL A 444 -21.93 -14.36 -8.05
CA VAL A 444 -21.50 -14.29 -9.47
C VAL A 444 -20.60 -15.45 -9.86
N LEU A 445 -19.57 -15.76 -9.06
CA LEU A 445 -18.54 -16.75 -9.43
C LEU A 445 -18.92 -18.17 -9.05
N ALA A 446 -19.57 -18.39 -7.91
CA ALA A 446 -19.96 -19.73 -7.48
C ALA A 446 -21.32 -20.13 -8.07
N TRP A 447 -22.38 -19.40 -7.73
CA TRP A 447 -23.73 -19.67 -8.21
C TRP A 447 -23.91 -19.35 -9.70
N GLY A 448 -23.39 -18.22 -10.17
CA GLY A 448 -23.43 -17.85 -11.59
C GLY A 448 -22.72 -18.86 -12.51
N ALA A 449 -21.60 -19.44 -12.07
CA ALA A 449 -20.91 -20.49 -12.83
C ALA A 449 -21.63 -21.85 -12.80
N ARG A 450 -22.42 -22.14 -11.75
CA ARG A 450 -23.13 -23.42 -11.63
C ARG A 450 -24.51 -23.43 -12.27
N LEU A 451 -25.20 -22.29 -12.21
CA LEU A 451 -26.59 -22.14 -12.67
C LEU A 451 -26.70 -21.46 -14.04
N HIS A 452 -25.64 -20.78 -14.48
CA HIS A 452 -25.60 -20.02 -15.73
C HIS A 452 -26.84 -19.15 -15.99
N PRO A 453 -27.28 -18.32 -15.02
CA PRO A 453 -28.44 -17.47 -15.21
C PRO A 453 -28.15 -16.46 -16.32
N ARG A 454 -29.11 -16.26 -17.21
CA ARG A 454 -29.07 -15.18 -18.19
C ARG A 454 -29.23 -13.82 -17.52
N ARG A 455 -29.97 -13.78 -16.40
CA ARG A 455 -30.27 -12.55 -15.67
C ARG A 455 -30.35 -12.73 -14.17
N ILE A 456 -30.00 -11.69 -13.43
CA ILE A 456 -30.18 -11.60 -11.98
C ILE A 456 -31.15 -10.45 -11.69
N TRP A 457 -32.20 -10.72 -10.93
CA TRP A 457 -33.12 -9.71 -10.41
C TRP A 457 -32.70 -9.41 -8.97
N VAL A 458 -32.25 -8.18 -8.73
CA VAL A 458 -31.87 -7.68 -7.41
C VAL A 458 -33.02 -6.84 -6.89
N VAL A 459 -33.65 -7.28 -5.81
CA VAL A 459 -34.80 -6.59 -5.23
C VAL A 459 -34.30 -5.58 -4.20
N ASP A 460 -34.42 -4.29 -4.53
CA ASP A 460 -33.98 -3.20 -3.66
C ASP A 460 -34.78 -1.92 -3.92
N ASP A 461 -35.80 -1.68 -3.08
CA ASP A 461 -36.64 -0.48 -3.16
C ASP A 461 -35.87 0.81 -2.85
N ALA A 462 -34.84 0.72 -1.99
CA ALA A 462 -34.10 1.85 -1.46
C ALA A 462 -32.88 2.26 -2.30
N ALA A 463 -32.49 1.43 -3.29
CA ALA A 463 -31.31 1.69 -4.11
C ALA A 463 -31.42 3.01 -4.87
N SER A 464 -30.46 3.90 -4.64
CA SER A 464 -30.27 5.15 -5.35
C SER A 464 -29.84 4.95 -6.81
N PRO A 465 -29.92 5.98 -7.68
CA PRO A 465 -29.55 5.84 -9.09
C PRO A 465 -28.14 5.30 -9.34
N TRP A 466 -27.16 5.71 -8.52
CA TRP A 466 -25.78 5.27 -8.66
C TRP A 466 -25.59 3.81 -8.17
N GLU A 467 -26.27 3.39 -7.09
CA GLU A 467 -26.24 2.00 -6.60
C GLU A 467 -26.85 1.05 -7.62
N ARG A 468 -27.94 1.47 -8.26
CA ARG A 468 -28.57 0.72 -9.35
C ARG A 468 -27.59 0.51 -10.51
N ASP A 469 -26.80 1.52 -10.86
CA ASP A 469 -25.82 1.43 -11.94
C ASP A 469 -24.60 0.58 -11.56
N LEU A 470 -24.16 0.61 -10.29
CA LEU A 470 -23.13 -0.26 -9.76
C LEU A 470 -23.55 -1.74 -9.83
N LEU A 471 -24.73 -2.08 -9.30
CA LEU A 471 -25.27 -3.44 -9.29
C LEU A 471 -25.45 -3.99 -10.72
N LYS A 472 -25.90 -3.15 -11.66
CA LYS A 472 -25.99 -3.51 -13.10
C LYS A 472 -24.63 -3.90 -13.70
N GLY A 473 -23.54 -3.33 -13.19
CA GLY A 473 -22.17 -3.62 -13.63
C GLY A 473 -21.52 -4.83 -12.95
N ALA A 474 -22.09 -5.32 -11.85
CA ALA A 474 -21.42 -6.24 -10.94
C ALA A 474 -21.30 -7.70 -11.43
N ALA A 475 -22.07 -8.12 -12.44
CA ALA A 475 -22.02 -9.48 -12.99
C ALA A 475 -21.66 -9.51 -14.49
N PRO A 476 -20.39 -9.78 -14.86
CA PRO A 476 -19.97 -9.86 -16.25
C PRO A 476 -20.65 -11.03 -16.99
N GLY A 477 -21.38 -10.74 -18.06
CA GLY A 477 -22.00 -11.75 -18.93
C GLY A 477 -23.43 -12.14 -18.51
N ILE A 478 -23.92 -11.61 -17.40
CA ILE A 478 -25.28 -11.82 -16.88
C ILE A 478 -26.00 -10.46 -16.89
N GLU A 479 -27.26 -10.43 -17.31
CA GLU A 479 -28.09 -9.22 -17.29
C GLU A 479 -28.58 -8.96 -15.86
N VAL A 480 -28.03 -7.97 -15.16
CA VAL A 480 -28.51 -7.60 -13.82
C VAL A 480 -29.59 -6.52 -13.92
N LYS A 481 -30.75 -6.76 -13.30
CA LYS A 481 -31.84 -5.80 -13.14
C LYS A 481 -32.00 -5.47 -11.66
N VAL A 482 -32.03 -4.19 -11.32
CA VAL A 482 -32.41 -3.75 -9.98
C VAL A 482 -33.86 -3.32 -10.05
N VAL A 483 -34.70 -3.96 -9.24
CA VAL A 483 -36.15 -3.87 -9.28
C VAL A 483 -36.70 -3.64 -7.87
N THR A 484 -37.89 -3.08 -7.80
CA THR A 484 -38.67 -2.92 -6.57
C THR A 484 -39.50 -4.17 -6.29
N VAL A 485 -40.01 -4.31 -5.06
CA VAL A 485 -40.93 -5.40 -4.68
C VAL A 485 -42.16 -5.43 -5.60
N ASP A 486 -42.72 -4.27 -5.95
CA ASP A 486 -43.91 -4.18 -6.81
C ASP A 486 -43.60 -4.61 -8.26
N GLU A 487 -42.42 -4.26 -8.77
CA GLU A 487 -41.95 -4.72 -10.08
C GLU A 487 -41.69 -6.23 -10.10
N VAL A 488 -41.23 -6.81 -8.99
CA VAL A 488 -41.14 -8.26 -8.83
C VAL A 488 -42.53 -8.88 -8.85
N ALA A 489 -43.49 -8.37 -8.07
CA ALA A 489 -44.85 -8.89 -8.03
C ALA A 489 -45.52 -8.91 -9.42
N ALA A 490 -45.37 -7.81 -10.19
CA ALA A 490 -45.89 -7.71 -11.56
C ALA A 490 -45.15 -8.62 -12.55
N GLY A 491 -43.85 -8.84 -12.35
CA GLY A 491 -42.97 -9.54 -13.28
C GLY A 491 -42.70 -11.01 -12.98
N TYR A 492 -42.96 -11.49 -11.75
CA TYR A 492 -42.48 -12.79 -11.26
C TYR A 492 -43.05 -13.96 -12.05
N ALA A 493 -44.37 -13.94 -12.32
CA ALA A 493 -45.04 -14.98 -13.09
C ALA A 493 -44.62 -14.95 -14.57
N ALA A 494 -44.49 -13.76 -15.15
CA ALA A 494 -44.05 -13.60 -16.54
C ALA A 494 -42.59 -14.05 -16.73
N GLU A 495 -41.71 -13.74 -15.77
CA GLU A 495 -40.33 -14.19 -15.80
C GLU A 495 -40.27 -15.71 -15.63
N ARG A 496 -41.09 -16.33 -14.75
CA ARG A 496 -41.13 -17.80 -14.55
C ARG A 496 -41.28 -18.58 -15.87
N ASP A 497 -42.06 -18.04 -16.80
CA ASP A 497 -42.37 -18.67 -18.09
C ASP A 497 -41.42 -18.17 -19.23
N ALA A 498 -40.46 -17.30 -18.93
CA ALA A 498 -39.51 -16.74 -19.88
C ALA A 498 -38.34 -17.69 -20.22
N LYS A 499 -37.75 -17.49 -21.41
CA LYS A 499 -36.59 -18.27 -21.87
C LYS A 499 -35.27 -17.73 -21.31
N GLY A 500 -34.57 -18.58 -20.56
CA GLY A 500 -33.25 -18.33 -19.98
C GLY A 500 -33.33 -18.17 -18.47
N GLY A 501 -32.38 -18.77 -17.75
CA GLY A 501 -32.41 -18.81 -16.29
C GLY A 501 -32.39 -17.42 -15.65
N ALA A 502 -33.25 -17.19 -14.65
CA ALA A 502 -33.33 -16.00 -13.84
C ALA A 502 -32.98 -16.32 -12.39
N PHE A 503 -32.18 -15.48 -11.76
CA PHE A 503 -31.77 -15.62 -10.36
C PHE A 503 -32.34 -14.43 -9.58
N LEU A 504 -33.25 -14.69 -8.63
CA LEU A 504 -33.78 -13.67 -7.72
C LEU A 504 -32.87 -13.51 -6.50
N LEU A 505 -32.48 -12.27 -6.20
CA LEU A 505 -31.62 -11.91 -5.09
C LEU A 505 -32.31 -10.87 -4.20
N LEU A 506 -32.54 -11.26 -2.95
CA LEU A 506 -33.28 -10.51 -1.95
C LEU A 506 -32.30 -10.08 -0.85
N ARG A 507 -32.41 -8.84 -0.38
CA ARG A 507 -31.48 -8.29 0.63
C ARG A 507 -31.64 -8.95 2.01
N ASP A 508 -32.88 -9.18 2.43
CA ASP A 508 -33.20 -9.66 3.78
C ASP A 508 -34.52 -10.46 3.80
N LEU A 509 -34.81 -11.07 4.96
CA LEU A 509 -36.04 -11.85 5.16
C LEU A 509 -37.32 -11.00 5.08
N GLN A 510 -37.22 -9.71 5.43
CA GLN A 510 -38.34 -8.77 5.35
C GLN A 510 -38.75 -8.53 3.89
N THR A 511 -37.77 -8.30 3.02
CA THR A 511 -37.96 -8.15 1.58
C THR A 511 -38.47 -9.44 0.96
N ALA A 512 -37.93 -10.59 1.37
CA ALA A 512 -38.42 -11.90 0.94
C ALA A 512 -39.89 -12.10 1.28
N LEU A 513 -40.31 -11.77 2.52
CA LEU A 513 -41.70 -11.88 2.95
C LEU A 513 -42.61 -10.94 2.16
N ARG A 514 -42.21 -9.67 1.95
CA ARG A 514 -42.96 -8.71 1.14
C ARG A 514 -43.17 -9.21 -0.29
N VAL A 515 -42.15 -9.81 -0.90
CA VAL A 515 -42.25 -10.39 -2.26
C VAL A 515 -43.22 -11.56 -2.31
N VAL A 516 -43.22 -12.44 -1.29
CA VAL A 516 -44.18 -13.56 -1.19
C VAL A 516 -45.61 -13.05 -0.95
N GLU A 517 -45.79 -12.07 -0.07
CA GLU A 517 -47.08 -11.46 0.23
C GLU A 517 -47.65 -10.69 -0.96
N ALA A 518 -46.79 -10.13 -1.82
CA ALA A 518 -47.17 -9.50 -3.07
C ALA A 518 -47.53 -10.49 -4.20
N GLY A 519 -47.48 -11.80 -3.94
CA GLY A 519 -47.99 -12.84 -4.85
C GLY A 519 -46.93 -13.65 -5.60
N ALA A 520 -45.63 -13.48 -5.29
CA ALA A 520 -44.58 -14.31 -5.87
C ALA A 520 -44.66 -15.75 -5.32
N THR A 521 -44.81 -16.75 -6.20
CA THR A 521 -44.92 -18.16 -5.82
C THR A 521 -43.55 -18.79 -5.56
N ILE A 522 -42.86 -18.35 -4.50
CA ILE A 522 -41.56 -18.90 -4.07
C ILE A 522 -41.82 -20.13 -3.20
N ARG A 523 -41.20 -21.27 -3.52
CA ARG A 523 -41.35 -22.53 -2.73
C ARG A 523 -40.18 -22.78 -1.78
N ALA A 524 -39.00 -22.28 -2.12
CA ALA A 524 -37.78 -22.46 -1.36
C ALA A 524 -36.91 -21.21 -1.48
N LEU A 525 -36.32 -20.77 -0.38
CA LEU A 525 -35.34 -19.70 -0.32
C LEU A 525 -34.00 -20.25 0.13
N ASN A 526 -32.97 -19.93 -0.65
CA ASN A 526 -31.60 -20.16 -0.28
C ASN A 526 -31.10 -19.00 0.59
N LEU A 527 -30.63 -19.28 1.80
CA LEU A 527 -30.05 -18.30 2.71
C LEU A 527 -28.54 -18.34 2.59
N GLY A 528 -28.02 -17.25 2.03
CA GLY A 528 -26.64 -17.15 1.60
C GLY A 528 -25.71 -16.44 2.56
N GLY A 529 -26.14 -15.28 3.00
CA GLY A 529 -25.38 -14.40 3.88
C GLY A 529 -26.33 -13.40 4.55
N LEU A 530 -26.49 -13.54 5.85
CA LEU A 530 -27.17 -12.57 6.71
C LEU A 530 -26.16 -12.24 7.80
N HIS A 531 -25.28 -11.27 7.54
CA HIS A 531 -24.13 -11.00 8.36
C HIS A 531 -24.53 -10.29 9.67
N TYR A 532 -23.59 -10.25 10.60
CA TYR A 532 -23.80 -9.66 11.91
C TYR A 532 -24.24 -8.19 11.83
N ALA A 533 -25.29 -7.88 12.59
CA ALA A 533 -25.69 -6.53 12.97
C ALA A 533 -25.95 -6.51 14.50
N PRO A 534 -25.87 -5.35 15.17
CA PRO A 534 -26.14 -5.26 16.61
C PRO A 534 -27.50 -5.87 16.97
N GLY A 535 -27.53 -6.74 17.98
CA GLY A 535 -28.74 -7.47 18.41
C GLY A 535 -28.96 -8.83 17.74
N LYS A 536 -28.22 -9.17 16.68
CA LYS A 536 -28.30 -10.49 16.03
C LYS A 536 -27.39 -11.52 16.69
N THR A 537 -27.87 -12.74 16.81
CA THR A 537 -27.16 -13.90 17.36
C THR A 537 -26.64 -14.81 16.24
N LYS A 538 -25.45 -15.39 16.42
CA LYS A 538 -24.82 -16.25 15.41
C LYS A 538 -25.56 -17.59 15.31
N VAL A 539 -26.03 -17.94 14.12
CA VAL A 539 -26.58 -19.27 13.79
C VAL A 539 -25.49 -20.16 13.19
N ASN A 540 -24.72 -19.62 12.23
CA ASN A 540 -23.53 -20.26 11.69
C ASN A 540 -22.51 -19.21 11.21
N GLU A 541 -21.49 -19.61 10.45
CA GLU A 541 -20.43 -18.71 9.99
C GLU A 541 -20.90 -17.52 9.13
N TYR A 542 -22.08 -17.59 8.51
CA TYR A 542 -22.57 -16.58 7.57
C TYR A 542 -24.05 -16.20 7.77
N ILE A 543 -24.71 -16.71 8.80
CA ILE A 543 -26.09 -16.39 9.18
C ILE A 543 -26.13 -15.94 10.63
N TYR A 544 -26.62 -14.73 10.85
CA TYR A 544 -26.89 -14.11 12.13
C TYR A 544 -28.35 -13.63 12.13
N LEU A 545 -29.11 -13.98 13.16
CA LEU A 545 -30.53 -13.66 13.28
C LEU A 545 -30.84 -13.02 14.64
N ASP A 546 -31.69 -12.01 14.64
CA ASP A 546 -32.37 -11.52 15.86
C ASP A 546 -33.78 -12.10 16.00
N ALA A 547 -34.52 -11.66 17.02
CA ALA A 547 -35.89 -12.09 17.27
C ALA A 547 -36.86 -11.70 16.14
N ALA A 548 -36.63 -10.58 15.46
CA ALA A 548 -37.47 -10.12 14.35
C ALA A 548 -37.22 -10.98 13.10
N ASP A 549 -35.95 -11.28 12.78
CA ASP A 549 -35.58 -12.20 11.71
C ASP A 549 -36.18 -13.60 11.91
N ARG A 550 -36.12 -14.12 13.14
CA ARG A 550 -36.74 -15.41 13.49
C ARG A 550 -38.25 -15.38 13.28
N ALA A 551 -38.92 -14.30 13.66
CA ALA A 551 -40.36 -14.13 13.41
C ALA A 551 -40.69 -14.06 11.91
N LEU A 552 -39.86 -13.39 11.11
CA LEU A 552 -40.01 -13.35 9.65
C LEU A 552 -39.78 -14.72 9.01
N ALA A 553 -38.78 -15.47 9.47
CA ALA A 553 -38.53 -16.84 9.03
C ALA A 553 -39.74 -17.75 9.29
N ARG A 554 -40.40 -17.62 10.45
CA ARG A 554 -41.64 -18.35 10.77
C ARG A 554 -42.78 -17.99 9.83
N ARG A 555 -43.04 -16.69 9.63
CA ARG A 555 -44.08 -16.22 8.70
C ARG A 555 -43.85 -16.71 7.27
N LEU A 556 -42.61 -16.72 6.78
CA LEU A 556 -42.27 -17.28 5.47
C LEU A 556 -42.63 -18.78 5.39
N ARG A 557 -42.36 -19.55 6.46
CA ARG A 557 -42.70 -20.97 6.51
C ARG A 557 -44.19 -21.24 6.60
N GLU A 558 -44.95 -20.44 7.34
CA GLU A 558 -46.41 -20.50 7.38
C GLU A 558 -47.03 -20.30 5.99
N ARG A 559 -46.37 -19.50 5.14
CA ARG A 559 -46.72 -19.32 3.73
C ARG A 559 -46.23 -20.45 2.81
N GLY A 560 -45.66 -21.52 3.36
CA GLY A 560 -45.20 -22.69 2.63
C GLY A 560 -43.82 -22.56 1.98
N VAL A 561 -43.00 -21.58 2.39
CA VAL A 561 -41.64 -21.39 1.89
C VAL A 561 -40.64 -22.18 2.73
N SER A 562 -39.88 -23.09 2.12
CA SER A 562 -38.75 -23.74 2.81
C SER A 562 -37.54 -22.81 2.86
N LEU A 563 -36.83 -22.79 3.99
CA LEU A 563 -35.64 -21.97 4.20
C LEU A 563 -34.40 -22.86 4.32
N GLU A 564 -33.48 -22.77 3.36
CA GLU A 564 -32.29 -23.61 3.26
C GLU A 564 -31.02 -22.78 3.32
N VAL A 565 -30.17 -23.05 4.30
CA VAL A 565 -28.89 -22.36 4.52
C VAL A 565 -27.81 -23.02 3.67
N GLN A 566 -27.25 -22.26 2.72
CA GLN A 566 -26.18 -22.72 1.83
C GLN A 566 -25.48 -21.53 1.16
N ASP A 567 -24.21 -21.33 1.50
CA ASP A 567 -23.37 -20.23 1.02
C ASP A 567 -22.94 -20.37 -0.44
N VAL A 568 -22.48 -21.56 -0.84
CA VAL A 568 -21.98 -21.88 -2.19
C VAL A 568 -22.55 -23.21 -2.71
N PRO A 569 -22.58 -23.45 -4.05
CA PRO A 569 -23.19 -24.66 -4.60
C PRO A 569 -22.53 -25.98 -4.18
N SER A 570 -21.25 -25.94 -3.80
CA SER A 570 -20.50 -27.11 -3.33
C SER A 570 -20.80 -27.48 -1.87
N SER A 571 -21.38 -26.56 -1.09
CA SER A 571 -21.76 -26.80 0.30
C SER A 571 -23.04 -27.61 0.37
N ARG A 572 -23.16 -28.47 1.40
CA ARG A 572 -24.39 -29.22 1.65
C ARG A 572 -25.48 -28.27 2.19
N PRO A 573 -26.67 -28.19 1.56
CA PRO A 573 -27.77 -27.36 2.09
C PRO A 573 -28.30 -27.94 3.39
N GLN A 574 -28.62 -27.05 4.34
CA GLN A 574 -29.16 -27.41 5.65
C GLN A 574 -30.44 -26.61 5.92
N PRO A 575 -31.53 -27.23 6.42
CA PRO A 575 -32.72 -26.48 6.82
C PRO A 575 -32.39 -25.46 7.91
N LEU A 576 -32.87 -24.22 7.80
CA LEU A 576 -32.62 -23.20 8.83
C LEU A 576 -33.09 -23.66 10.21
N ALA A 577 -34.23 -24.35 10.26
CA ALA A 577 -34.81 -24.93 11.47
C ALA A 577 -33.90 -25.93 12.20
N ALA A 578 -33.01 -26.60 11.47
CA ALA A 578 -32.05 -27.54 12.05
C ALA A 578 -30.87 -26.81 12.71
N LEU A 579 -30.55 -25.60 12.24
CA LEU A 579 -29.47 -24.76 12.77
C LEU A 579 -29.95 -23.81 13.87
N ASP A 580 -31.19 -23.33 13.78
CA ASP A 580 -31.84 -22.47 14.76
C ASP A 580 -33.28 -22.96 15.02
N PRO A 581 -33.51 -23.76 16.08
CA PRO A 581 -34.83 -24.30 16.41
C PRO A 581 -35.89 -23.23 16.71
N GLU A 582 -35.53 -21.99 17.06
CA GLU A 582 -36.50 -20.92 17.28
C GLU A 582 -37.18 -20.48 15.97
N THR A 583 -36.61 -20.85 14.83
CA THR A 583 -37.22 -20.67 13.50
C THR A 583 -38.17 -21.82 13.13
N ALA A 584 -38.35 -22.81 14.02
CA ALA A 584 -39.16 -24.01 13.81
C ALA A 584 -40.55 -24.00 14.42
N THR A 585 -40.76 -23.23 15.48
CA THR A 585 -41.99 -23.25 16.29
C THR A 585 -42.79 -22.00 15.99
N PRO A 586 -44.08 -22.06 15.62
CA PRO A 586 -44.89 -20.86 15.34
C PRO A 586 -44.85 -19.82 16.47
#